data_AF-X6LHX2-F1
#
_entry.id   AF-X6LHX2-F1
#
_cell.length_a   1.000
_cell.length_b   1.000
_cell.length_c   1.000
_cell.angle_alpha   90.00
_cell.angle_beta   90.00
_cell.angle_gamma   90.00
#
_symmetry.space_group_name_H-M   'P 1'
#
loop_
_entity.id
_entity.type
_entity.pdbx_description
1 polymer ?
#
loop_
_entity_poly.entity_id
_entity_poly.type
_entity_poly.pdbx_seq_one_letter_code
_entity_poly.pdbx_strand_id
1 'polypeptide(L)'
;MKQVNKEIIDVIHEDISFVFILDGFDEIFDKYNNNNNNNNERYFYDQFNLNEWKAKIIVTCRSHVLNDNDIKHVLIGSKNITKTSMIYLWPFSKGQMYGYIDKF
;
A
#
# COMPACT_ATOMS: atom_id res chain seq x y z
N MET A 1 0.09 21.29 -18.66
CA MET A 1 -0.83 20.41 -17.91
C MET A 1 -2.24 20.62 -18.45
N LYS A 2 -2.95 19.57 -18.82
CA LYS A 2 -4.39 19.68 -19.13
C LYS A 2 -5.08 20.07 -17.82
N GLN A 3 -5.78 21.20 -17.79
CA GLN A 3 -6.60 21.58 -16.64
C GLN A 3 -7.78 20.60 -16.58
N VAL A 4 -7.69 19.65 -15.66
CA VAL A 4 -8.84 18.84 -15.27
C VAL A 4 -9.76 19.77 -14.49
N ASN A 5 -11.03 19.87 -14.89
CA ASN A 5 -12.01 20.71 -14.21
C ASN A 5 -12.14 20.26 -12.75
N LYS A 6 -12.04 21.20 -11.81
CA LYS A 6 -12.08 20.92 -10.36
C LYS A 6 -13.37 20.20 -9.96
N GLU A 7 -14.49 20.57 -10.56
CA GLU A 7 -15.79 19.94 -10.34
C GLU A 7 -15.78 18.44 -10.69
N ILE A 8 -15.02 18.04 -11.71
CA ILE A 8 -14.90 16.63 -12.09
C ILE A 8 -14.06 15.87 -11.05
N ILE A 9 -13.02 16.50 -10.49
CA ILE A 9 -12.20 15.89 -9.44
C ILE A 9 -13.03 15.69 -8.16
N ASP A 10 -13.83 16.69 -7.78
CA ASP A 10 -14.68 16.64 -6.59
C ASP A 10 -15.70 15.49 -6.70
N VAL A 11 -16.39 15.36 -7.85
CA VAL A 11 -17.30 14.23 -8.12
C VAL A 11 -16.58 12.88 -8.07
N ILE A 12 -15.36 12.80 -8.61
CA ILE A 12 -14.56 11.57 -8.56
C ILE A 12 -14.23 11.19 -7.10
N HIS A 13 -13.86 12.15 -6.27
CA HIS A 13 -13.52 11.91 -4.86
C HIS A 13 -14.71 11.46 -4.01
N GLU A 14 -15.89 12.05 -4.25
CA GLU A 14 -17.07 11.82 -3.40
C GLU A 14 -17.87 10.57 -3.81
N ASP A 15 -18.05 10.37 -5.12
CA ASP A 15 -19.04 9.41 -5.64
C ASP A 15 -18.42 8.10 -6.11
N ILE A 16 -17.15 8.11 -6.53
CA ILE A 16 -16.50 6.94 -7.11
C ILE A 16 -15.70 6.20 -6.04
N SER A 17 -15.93 4.89 -5.93
CA SER A 17 -15.16 4.03 -5.03
C SER A 17 -13.99 3.40 -5.77
N PHE A 18 -12.79 3.53 -5.21
CA PHE A 18 -11.56 3.03 -5.82
C PHE A 18 -10.98 1.84 -5.06
N VAL A 19 -10.18 1.05 -5.78
CA VAL A 19 -9.21 0.15 -5.16
C VAL A 19 -7.83 0.52 -5.69
N PHE A 20 -6.98 1.03 -4.82
CA PHE A 20 -5.58 1.28 -5.13
C PHE A 20 -4.76 0.03 -4.83
N ILE A 21 -4.00 -0.42 -5.82
CA ILE A 21 -3.04 -1.53 -5.68
C ILE A 21 -1.66 -0.94 -5.90
N LEU A 22 -0.89 -0.88 -4.82
CA LEU A 22 0.47 -0.35 -4.81
C LEU A 22 1.42 -1.54 -4.77
N ASP A 23 1.99 -1.85 -5.94
CA ASP A 23 2.85 -3.02 -6.10
C ASP A 23 4.30 -2.72 -5.74
N GLY A 24 4.95 -3.61 -4.98
CA GLY A 24 6.38 -3.54 -4.71
C GLY A 24 6.81 -2.38 -3.79
N PHE A 25 6.06 -2.09 -2.72
CA PHE A 25 6.38 -0.97 -1.82
C PHE A 25 7.79 -1.06 -1.20
N ASP A 26 8.32 -2.27 -1.03
CA ASP A 26 9.67 -2.47 -0.52
C ASP A 26 10.78 -1.86 -1.42
N GLU A 27 10.52 -1.62 -2.71
CA GLU A 27 11.47 -0.98 -3.62
C GLU A 27 11.73 0.50 -3.32
N ILE A 28 10.78 1.16 -2.65
CA ILE A 28 10.87 2.59 -2.31
C ILE A 28 11.03 2.83 -0.80
N PHE A 29 10.99 1.77 0.00
CA PHE A 29 10.94 1.87 1.45
C PHE A 29 12.14 2.60 2.05
N ASP A 30 13.36 2.29 1.60
CA ASP A 30 14.57 2.92 2.13
C ASP A 30 14.55 4.45 1.93
N LYS A 31 14.11 4.89 0.74
CA LYS A 31 13.97 6.33 0.43
C LYS A 31 12.87 6.97 1.27
N TYR A 32 11.76 6.28 1.45
CA TYR A 32 10.64 6.73 2.27
C TYR A 32 11.07 6.90 3.73
N ASN A 33 11.71 5.89 4.32
CA ASN A 33 12.07 5.86 5.73
C ASN A 33 13.16 6.89 6.07
N ASN A 34 14.14 7.10 5.17
CA ASN A 34 15.24 8.05 5.39
C ASN A 34 14.79 9.51 5.36
N ASN A 35 13.75 9.84 4.61
CA ASN A 35 13.23 11.22 4.51
C ASN A 35 12.40 11.66 5.73
N ASN A 36 11.97 10.71 6.58
CA ASN A 36 11.04 10.98 7.69
C ASN A 36 11.72 11.20 9.05
N ASN A 37 13.03 11.44 9.10
CA ASN A 37 13.76 11.66 10.37
C ASN A 37 13.39 12.95 11.14
N ASN A 38 12.62 13.87 10.55
CA ASN A 38 12.28 15.17 11.16
C ASN A 38 10.79 15.41 11.45
N ASN A 39 9.87 14.56 10.98
CA ASN A 39 8.43 14.80 11.12
C ASN A 39 7.72 13.60 11.77
N ASN A 40 6.83 13.90 12.72
CA ASN A 40 6.06 12.94 13.52
C ASN A 40 5.04 12.08 12.72
N GLU A 41 4.93 12.26 11.41
CA GLU A 41 3.98 11.52 10.55
C GLU A 41 4.72 10.52 9.67
N ARG A 42 4.97 9.35 10.26
CA ARG A 42 5.62 8.21 9.60
C ARG A 42 4.62 7.27 8.89
N TYR A 43 3.34 7.62 8.90
CA TYR A 43 2.27 6.77 8.42
C TYR A 43 2.02 7.03 6.93
N PHE A 44 2.31 6.02 6.12
CA PHE A 44 2.25 6.06 4.66
C PHE A 44 0.89 6.54 4.14
N TYR A 45 -0.19 6.07 4.75
CA TYR A 45 -1.55 6.40 4.33
C TYR A 45 -1.85 7.90 4.41
N ASP A 46 -1.44 8.55 5.50
CA ASP A 46 -1.67 9.98 5.70
C ASP A 46 -0.70 10.82 4.85
N GLN A 47 0.56 10.40 4.73
CA GLN A 47 1.59 11.15 4.00
C GLN A 47 1.28 11.33 2.50
N PHE A 48 0.56 10.38 1.90
CA PHE A 48 0.11 10.45 0.51
C PHE A 48 -1.35 10.90 0.38
N ASN A 49 -1.95 11.44 1.45
CA ASN A 49 -3.34 11.90 1.50
C ASN A 49 -4.34 10.83 1.02
N LEU A 50 -4.04 9.55 1.27
CA LEU A 50 -4.88 8.44 0.80
C LEU A 50 -6.21 8.38 1.57
N ASN A 51 -6.26 8.99 2.74
CA ASN A 51 -7.45 9.24 3.54
C ASN A 51 -8.48 10.15 2.87
N GLU A 52 -8.09 10.98 1.90
CA GLU A 52 -8.98 11.87 1.15
C GLU A 52 -9.75 11.13 0.04
N TRP A 53 -9.41 9.87 -0.20
CA TRP A 53 -10.04 9.04 -1.22
C TRP A 53 -11.02 8.06 -0.58
N LYS A 54 -12.20 7.92 -1.18
CA LYS A 54 -13.14 6.84 -0.88
C LYS A 54 -12.66 5.51 -1.48
N ALA A 55 -11.53 5.02 -0.97
CA ALA A 55 -10.81 3.90 -1.56
C ALA A 55 -10.49 2.80 -0.57
N LYS A 56 -10.38 1.57 -1.09
CA LYS A 56 -9.64 0.49 -0.43
C LYS A 56 -8.21 0.48 -0.97
N ILE A 57 -7.26 0.17 -0.11
CA ILE A 57 -5.84 0.22 -0.46
C ILE A 57 -5.22 -1.13 -0.16
N ILE A 58 -4.52 -1.66 -1.15
CA ILE A 58 -3.76 -2.88 -1.07
C ILE A 58 -2.32 -2.50 -1.38
N VAL A 59 -1.44 -2.75 -0.41
CA VAL A 59 0.00 -2.57 -0.57
C VAL A 59 0.63 -3.95 -0.61
N THR A 60 1.41 -4.22 -1.66
CA THR A 60 2.20 -5.46 -1.74
C THR A 60 3.66 -5.14 -1.43
N CYS A 61 4.33 -6.10 -0.82
CA CYS A 61 5.76 -6.03 -0.58
C CYS A 61 6.33 -7.43 -0.41
N ARG A 62 7.65 -7.55 -0.61
CA ARG A 62 8.38 -8.76 -0.23
C ARG A 62 8.53 -8.83 1.28
N SER A 63 8.01 -9.90 1.88
CA SER A 63 7.99 -10.12 3.33
C SER A 63 9.36 -10.20 3.99
N HIS A 64 10.43 -10.45 3.23
CA HIS A 64 11.80 -10.50 3.75
C HIS A 64 12.54 -9.16 3.70
N VAL A 65 11.99 -8.16 2.99
CA VAL A 65 12.60 -6.83 2.84
C VAL A 65 12.09 -5.88 3.92
N LEU A 66 10.79 -5.98 4.28
CA LEU A 66 10.20 -5.21 5.37
C LEU A 66 9.97 -6.10 6.58
N ASN A 67 10.55 -5.73 7.73
CA ASN A 67 10.27 -6.42 8.97
C ASN A 67 8.91 -6.00 9.55
N ASP A 68 8.35 -6.81 10.46
CA ASP A 68 7.03 -6.58 11.04
C ASP A 68 6.92 -5.23 11.79
N ASN A 69 8.03 -4.73 12.35
CA ASN A 69 8.02 -3.47 13.07
C ASN A 69 7.87 -2.29 12.10
N ASP A 70 8.62 -2.32 11.00
CA ASP A 70 8.51 -1.34 9.92
C ASP A 70 7.11 -1.33 9.32
N ILE A 71 6.54 -2.51 9.04
CA ILE A 71 5.16 -2.62 8.53
C ILE A 71 4.16 -2.00 9.51
N LYS A 72 4.27 -2.33 10.81
CA LYS A 72 3.37 -1.77 11.82
C LYS A 72 3.46 -0.25 11.90
N HIS A 73 4.66 0.31 11.93
CA HIS A 73 4.84 1.74 12.07
C HIS A 73 4.50 2.53 10.81
N VAL A 74 4.87 2.02 9.63
CA VAL A 74 4.74 2.73 8.36
C VAL A 74 3.41 2.48 7.67
N LEU A 75 2.92 1.24 7.67
CA LEU A 75 1.75 0.84 6.87
C LEU A 75 0.47 0.63 7.68
N ILE A 76 0.56 0.44 9.00
CA ILE A 76 -0.62 0.24 9.87
C ILE A 76 -0.86 1.44 10.79
N GLY A 77 0.21 2.11 11.23
CA GLY A 77 0.13 3.27 12.12
C GLY A 77 -0.19 2.90 13.57
N SER A 78 -0.12 3.89 14.47
CA SER A 78 -0.34 3.72 15.92
C SER A 78 -1.79 3.92 16.36
N LYS A 79 -2.65 4.49 15.51
CA LYS A 79 -4.05 4.80 15.82
C LYS A 79 -4.98 3.68 15.31
N ASN A 80 -5.35 2.76 16.21
CA ASN A 80 -6.48 1.83 16.08
C ASN A 80 -6.53 0.88 14.86
N ILE A 81 -5.55 -0.02 14.76
CA ILE A 81 -5.56 -1.50 14.68
C ILE A 81 -6.75 -2.28 14.04
N THR A 82 -7.99 -1.80 13.96
CA THR A 82 -9.15 -2.68 13.70
C THR A 82 -9.57 -2.88 12.23
N LYS A 83 -8.96 -2.19 11.26
CA LYS A 83 -9.33 -2.35 9.83
C LYS A 83 -8.22 -2.80 8.88
N THR A 84 -6.96 -2.57 9.19
CA THR A 84 -5.87 -2.94 8.28
C THR A 84 -5.51 -4.40 8.47
N SER A 85 -5.92 -5.26 7.52
CA SER A 85 -5.57 -6.67 7.51
C SER A 85 -4.23 -6.90 6.80
N MET A 86 -3.36 -7.70 7.40
CA MET A 86 -2.17 -8.23 6.74
C MET A 86 -2.45 -9.62 6.20
N ILE A 87 -2.02 -9.89 4.97
CA ILE A 87 -2.14 -11.20 4.33
C ILE A 87 -0.75 -11.62 3.87
N TYR A 88 -0.34 -12.83 4.23
CA TYR A 88 0.89 -13.43 3.73
C TYR A 88 0.55 -14.37 2.57
N LEU A 89 1.12 -14.09 1.40
CA LEU A 89 1.06 -15.01 0.28
C LEU A 89 2.12 -16.10 0.51
N TRP A 90 1.66 -17.33 0.73
CA TRP A 90 2.56 -18.45 0.90
C TRP A 90 3.21 -18.81 -0.45
N PRO A 91 4.51 -19.10 -0.50
CA PRO A 91 5.14 -19.57 -1.73
C PRO A 91 4.47 -20.86 -2.19
N PHE A 92 4.23 -20.98 -3.49
CA PHE A 92 3.79 -22.24 -4.08
C PHE A 92 4.78 -23.34 -3.72
N SER A 93 4.26 -24.54 -3.40
CA SER A 93 5.11 -25.72 -3.30
C SER A 93 5.80 -25.95 -4.65
N LYS A 94 6.94 -26.66 -4.64
CA LYS A 94 7.63 -27.02 -5.89
C LYS A 94 6.69 -27.70 -6.88
N GLY A 95 5.82 -28.59 -6.40
CA GLY A 95 4.81 -29.26 -7.23
C GLY A 95 3.77 -28.30 -7.82
N GLN A 96 3.31 -27.30 -7.06
CA GLN A 96 2.42 -26.26 -7.57
C GLN A 96 3.10 -25.37 -8.62
N MET A 97 4.38 -25.04 -8.43
CA MET A 97 5.16 -24.30 -9.43
C MET A 97 5.34 -25.10 -10.70
N TYR A 98 5.73 -26.37 -10.61
CA TYR A 98 5.85 -27.25 -11.77
C TYR A 98 4.51 -27.40 -12.51
N GLY A 99 3.41 -27.62 -11.78
CA GLY A 99 2.08 -27.70 -12.39
C GLY A 99 1.63 -26.40 -13.05
N TYR A 100 2.05 -25.23 -12.55
CA TYR A 100 1.82 -23.95 -13.21
C TYR A 100 2.64 -23.83 -14.51
N ILE A 101 3.94 -24.14 -14.45
CA ILE A 101 4.84 -24.09 -15.60
C ILE A 101 4.40 -25.06 -16.71
N ASP A 102 3.99 -26.28 -16.36
CA ASP A 102 3.55 -27.27 -17.35
C ASP A 102 2.23 -26.86 -18.05
N LYS A 103 1.44 -25.98 -17.42
CA LYS A 103 0.14 -25.53 -17.93
C LYS A 103 0.25 -24.37 -18.93
N PHE A 104 1.31 -23.57 -18.87
CA PHE A 104 1.46 -22.32 -19.64
C PHE A 104 2.74 -22.30 -20.46
#